data_AF-A0AA96FQE9-F1
#
_entry.id   AF-A0AA96FQE9-F1
#
_cell.length_a   1.000
_cell.length_b   1.000
_cell.length_c   1.000
_cell.angle_alpha   90.00
_cell.angle_beta   90.00
_cell.angle_gamma   90.00
#
_symmetry.space_group_name_H-M   'P 1'
#
loop_
_entity.id
_entity.type
_entity.pdbx_description
1 polymer ?
#
loop_
_entity_poly.entity_id
_entity_poly.type
_entity_poly.pdbx_seq_one_letter_code
_entity_poly.pdbx_strand_id
1 'polypeptide(L)'
;MSRHATLPLRLYLGATFLYASLDKLSSPHYLAGAGDPASFVAQTRAVSGAGPVGPLLDMALRRPTPFALMLAFGELAVGLAALTGLWTRLAAFGGTLISLSLWLTVSWRIHPYYLGNDLAYLMAWTPLLLGGAPSLSLDALLVRQSASDGDKNAPDSGIRRRKLLDAGVAALGLSGTGLLAGSLAVRLRPKRASTAPAAGRAAAPTDSAGGGGPAVPLSRVAVGGAVKTKDPSTGDAVYVLQPEQGRYTALSAVCPHAQCVVNPPKDGKLICPCHGSQFDASTGALLVGPATLGLANYEVTKEGGSLRLGAKKS
;
A
#
# COMPACT_ATOMS: atom_id res chain seq x y z
N MET A 1 21.43 -31.33 -12.70
CA MET A 1 20.86 -29.99 -13.03
C MET A 1 20.03 -29.36 -11.89
N SER A 2 19.71 -30.04 -10.79
CA SER A 2 18.82 -29.52 -9.72
C SER A 2 19.47 -28.60 -8.68
N ARG A 3 20.80 -28.47 -8.63
CA ARG A 3 21.50 -27.71 -7.56
C ARG A 3 21.09 -26.24 -7.48
N HIS A 4 20.69 -25.62 -8.58
CA HIS A 4 20.30 -24.21 -8.66
C HIS A 4 18.80 -24.00 -8.85
N ALA A 5 17.98 -25.03 -8.67
CA ALA A 5 16.54 -24.97 -8.97
C ALA A 5 15.79 -23.89 -8.17
N THR A 6 16.20 -23.63 -6.93
CA THR A 6 15.58 -22.59 -6.09
C THR A 6 16.16 -21.19 -6.29
N LEU A 7 17.26 -21.04 -7.03
CA LEU A 7 17.96 -19.77 -7.17
C LEU A 7 17.11 -18.70 -7.91
N PRO A 8 16.50 -18.96 -9.08
CA PRO A 8 15.68 -17.95 -9.76
C PRO A 8 14.51 -17.48 -8.88
N LEU A 9 13.84 -18.42 -8.21
CA LEU A 9 12.74 -18.14 -7.30
C LEU A 9 13.18 -17.28 -6.11
N ARG A 10 14.33 -17.59 -5.53
CA ARG A 10 14.91 -16.84 -4.41
C ARG A 10 15.28 -15.41 -4.82
N LEU A 11 15.90 -15.25 -5.99
CA LEU A 11 16.24 -13.93 -6.52
C LEU A 11 14.99 -13.09 -6.79
N TYR A 12 13.98 -13.69 -7.43
CA TYR A 12 12.70 -13.03 -7.71
C TYR A 12 12.02 -12.56 -6.41
N LEU A 13 11.78 -13.48 -5.47
CA LEU A 13 11.09 -13.16 -4.22
C LEU A 13 11.89 -12.17 -3.37
N GLY A 14 13.21 -12.36 -3.28
CA GLY A 14 14.09 -11.48 -2.54
C GLY A 14 14.12 -10.05 -3.12
N ALA A 15 14.22 -9.92 -4.44
CA ALA A 15 14.21 -8.61 -5.11
C ALA A 15 12.84 -7.92 -4.97
N THR A 16 11.74 -8.65 -5.14
CA THR A 16 10.38 -8.10 -4.98
C THR A 16 10.14 -7.56 -3.58
N PHE A 17 10.50 -8.31 -2.53
CA PHE A 17 10.30 -7.88 -1.15
C PHE A 17 11.23 -6.73 -0.77
N LEU A 18 12.49 -6.77 -1.23
CA LEU A 18 13.42 -5.66 -1.06
C LEU A 18 12.88 -4.38 -1.73
N TYR A 19 12.44 -4.47 -2.98
CA TYR A 19 11.86 -3.35 -3.71
C TYR A 19 10.61 -2.81 -3.01
N ALA A 20 9.68 -3.69 -2.62
CA ALA A 20 8.45 -3.31 -1.95
C ALA A 20 8.70 -2.59 -0.61
N SER A 21 9.78 -2.95 0.11
CA SER A 21 10.19 -2.25 1.31
C SER A 21 10.80 -0.88 1.00
N LEU A 22 11.72 -0.80 0.03
CA LEU A 22 12.37 0.45 -0.36
C LEU A 22 11.34 1.47 -0.87
N ASP A 23 10.35 1.03 -1.63
CA ASP A 23 9.24 1.87 -2.08
C ASP A 23 8.46 2.47 -0.90
N LYS A 24 8.09 1.64 0.09
CA LYS A 24 7.42 2.10 1.32
C LYS A 24 8.27 3.08 2.13
N LEU A 25 9.56 2.79 2.32
CA LEU A 25 10.46 3.58 3.16
C LEU A 25 10.89 4.89 2.50
N SER A 26 10.94 4.95 1.17
CA SER A 26 11.31 6.16 0.43
C SER A 26 10.12 7.06 0.11
N SER A 27 8.90 6.52 0.10
CA SER A 27 7.70 7.28 -0.21
C SER A 27 7.33 8.30 0.89
N PRO A 28 7.14 9.60 0.55
CA PRO A 28 6.66 10.58 1.51
C PRO A 28 5.20 10.31 1.93
N HIS A 29 4.47 9.52 1.16
CA HIS A 29 3.05 9.23 1.36
C HIS A 29 2.81 8.09 2.36
N TYR A 30 3.74 7.12 2.47
CA TYR A 30 3.52 5.89 3.23
C TYR A 30 3.12 6.13 4.69
N LEU A 31 3.75 7.12 5.35
CA LEU A 31 3.49 7.50 6.74
C LEU A 31 2.71 8.82 6.88
N ALA A 32 2.11 9.36 5.80
CA ALA A 32 1.43 10.66 5.79
C ALA A 32 0.10 10.69 6.58
N GLY A 33 -0.38 9.54 7.06
CA GLY A 33 -1.59 9.42 7.86
C GLY A 33 -2.89 9.56 7.05
N ALA A 34 -4.03 9.54 7.74
CA ALA A 34 -5.35 9.37 7.11
C ALA A 34 -5.78 10.43 6.09
N GLY A 35 -5.11 11.59 6.03
CA GLY A 35 -5.38 12.64 5.04
C GLY A 35 -4.84 12.32 3.65
N ASP A 36 -3.94 11.34 3.54
CA ASP A 36 -3.34 10.92 2.30
C ASP A 36 -3.86 9.52 1.89
N PRO A 37 -4.56 9.40 0.74
CA PRO A 37 -5.09 8.13 0.26
C PRO A 37 -4.02 7.05 0.03
N ALA A 38 -2.78 7.46 -0.27
CA ALA A 38 -1.66 6.55 -0.48
C ALA A 38 -0.97 6.14 0.84
N SER A 39 -1.38 6.69 1.98
CA SER A 39 -0.81 6.30 3.27
C SER A 39 -1.22 4.90 3.72
N PHE A 40 -0.37 4.27 4.52
CA PHE A 40 -0.67 3.01 5.19
C PHE A 40 -2.01 3.05 5.94
N VAL A 41 -2.31 4.16 6.62
CA VAL A 41 -3.55 4.32 7.40
C VAL A 41 -4.78 4.33 6.50
N ALA A 42 -4.75 5.11 5.42
CA ALA A 42 -5.88 5.20 4.50
C ALA A 42 -6.12 3.87 3.79
N GLN A 43 -5.05 3.23 3.31
CA GLN A 43 -5.13 1.92 2.67
C GLN A 43 -5.65 0.84 3.63
N THR A 44 -5.16 0.79 4.87
CA THR A 44 -5.61 -0.19 5.87
C THR A 44 -7.08 0.01 6.25
N ARG A 45 -7.55 1.26 6.35
CA ARG A 45 -8.98 1.56 6.59
C ARG A 45 -9.87 1.18 5.42
N ALA A 46 -9.39 1.30 4.18
CA ALA A 46 -10.16 0.90 2.99
C ALA A 46 -10.41 -0.62 2.94
N VAL A 47 -9.63 -1.41 3.69
CA VAL A 47 -9.76 -2.86 3.76
C VAL A 47 -10.10 -3.38 5.16
N SER A 48 -10.21 -2.52 6.18
CA SER A 48 -10.69 -2.94 7.50
C SER A 48 -12.16 -3.36 7.41
N GLY A 49 -12.44 -4.64 7.72
CA GLY A 49 -13.78 -5.25 7.58
C GLY A 49 -14.00 -6.03 6.27
N ALA A 50 -13.02 -6.03 5.35
CA ALA A 50 -13.11 -6.68 4.05
C ALA A 50 -12.80 -8.19 4.03
N GLY A 51 -12.22 -8.72 5.12
CA GLY A 51 -11.68 -10.07 5.17
C GLY A 51 -11.71 -10.69 6.56
N PRO A 52 -11.40 -12.00 6.67
CA PRO A 52 -11.51 -12.77 7.91
C PRO A 52 -10.63 -12.26 9.05
N VAL A 53 -9.60 -11.46 8.74
CA VAL A 53 -8.66 -10.89 9.72
C VAL A 53 -8.88 -9.40 10.00
N GLY A 54 -10.07 -8.86 9.70
CA GLY A 54 -10.45 -7.48 10.01
C GLY A 54 -10.08 -7.00 11.43
N PRO A 55 -10.32 -7.79 12.50
CA PRO A 55 -9.95 -7.40 13.86
C PRO A 55 -8.45 -7.16 14.08
N LEU A 56 -7.57 -7.85 13.34
CA LEU A 56 -6.12 -7.61 13.41
C LEU A 56 -5.75 -6.25 12.79
N LEU A 57 -6.48 -5.82 11.77
CA LEU A 57 -6.26 -4.53 11.13
C LEU A 57 -6.70 -3.38 12.03
N ASP A 58 -7.78 -3.57 12.78
CA ASP A 58 -8.20 -2.61 13.80
C ASP A 58 -7.13 -2.43 14.88
N MET A 59 -6.45 -3.52 15.26
CA MET A 59 -5.29 -3.44 16.17
C MET A 59 -4.14 -2.65 15.54
N ALA A 60 -3.80 -2.91 14.28
CA ALA A 60 -2.79 -2.15 13.54
C ALA A 60 -3.11 -0.64 13.49
N LEU A 61 -4.38 -0.29 13.34
CA LEU A 61 -4.86 1.10 13.29
C LEU A 61 -4.79 1.84 14.64
N ARG A 62 -4.65 1.15 15.79
CA ARG A 62 -4.44 1.82 17.10
C ARG A 62 -3.06 2.48 17.19
N ARG A 63 -2.06 1.88 16.54
CA ARG A 63 -0.68 2.37 16.50
C ARG A 63 -0.14 2.18 15.08
N PRO A 64 -0.60 3.00 14.11
CA PRO A 64 -0.37 2.72 12.70
C PRO A 64 1.09 2.91 12.27
N THR A 65 1.78 3.94 12.78
CA THR A 65 3.18 4.21 12.42
C THR A 65 4.13 3.06 12.79
N PRO A 66 4.17 2.56 14.04
CA PRO A 66 5.06 1.44 14.36
C PRO A 66 4.67 0.16 13.61
N PHE A 67 3.39 -0.07 13.35
CA PHE A 67 2.96 -1.23 12.56
C PHE A 67 3.40 -1.13 11.09
N ALA A 68 3.24 0.04 10.47
CA ALA A 68 3.70 0.31 9.11
C ALA A 68 5.22 0.12 8.99
N LEU A 69 5.98 0.67 9.94
CA LEU A 69 7.43 0.48 9.98
C LEU A 69 7.81 -0.99 10.19
N MET A 70 7.14 -1.71 11.09
CA MET A 70 7.36 -3.13 11.30
C MET A 70 7.15 -3.93 10.02
N LEU A 71 6.08 -3.65 9.26
CA LEU A 71 5.83 -4.31 7.99
C LEU A 71 6.93 -4.00 6.96
N ALA A 72 7.26 -2.73 6.77
CA ALA A 72 8.29 -2.31 5.80
C ALA A 72 9.68 -2.88 6.14
N PHE A 73 10.10 -2.88 7.40
CA PHE A 73 11.35 -3.48 7.83
C PHE A 73 11.31 -5.01 7.82
N GLY A 74 10.14 -5.61 8.05
CA GLY A 74 9.93 -7.06 7.91
C GLY A 74 10.15 -7.52 6.47
N GLU A 75 9.57 -6.80 5.50
CA GLU A 75 9.80 -7.05 4.08
C GLU A 75 11.26 -6.83 3.68
N LEU A 76 11.91 -5.80 4.23
CA LEU A 76 13.34 -5.54 4.00
C LEU A 76 14.19 -6.73 4.44
N ALA A 77 13.97 -7.19 5.66
CA ALA A 77 14.73 -8.30 6.26
C ALA A 77 14.50 -9.60 5.48
N VAL A 78 13.25 -9.91 5.12
CA VAL A 78 12.91 -11.08 4.29
C VAL A 78 13.57 -10.98 2.92
N GLY A 79 13.50 -9.82 2.26
CA GLY A 79 14.08 -9.60 0.95
C GLY A 79 15.60 -9.79 0.94
N LEU A 80 16.31 -9.15 1.88
CA LEU A 80 17.76 -9.28 2.01
C LEU A 80 18.19 -10.71 2.35
N ALA A 81 17.55 -11.32 3.35
CA ALA A 81 17.86 -12.68 3.78
C ALA A 81 17.62 -13.71 2.66
N ALA A 82 16.55 -13.53 1.87
CA ALA A 82 16.31 -14.33 0.68
C ALA A 82 17.41 -14.11 -0.38
N LEU A 83 17.75 -12.86 -0.73
CA LEU A 83 18.77 -12.58 -1.75
C LEU A 83 20.13 -13.17 -1.41
N THR A 84 20.59 -12.97 -0.17
CA THR A 84 21.87 -13.52 0.31
C THR A 84 21.80 -15.02 0.57
N GLY A 85 20.60 -15.58 0.73
CA GLY A 85 20.39 -16.95 1.18
C GLY A 85 20.95 -17.17 2.59
N LEU A 86 20.77 -16.21 3.48
CA LEU A 86 21.08 -16.34 4.90
C LEU A 86 19.78 -16.59 5.66
N TRP A 87 19.73 -17.66 6.45
CA TRP A 87 18.52 -18.14 7.12
C TRP A 87 17.33 -18.27 6.18
N THR A 88 17.56 -18.89 5.02
CA THR A 88 16.58 -18.94 3.93
C THR A 88 15.22 -19.48 4.40
N ARG A 89 15.21 -20.48 5.30
CA ARG A 89 13.96 -21.04 5.83
C ARG A 89 13.19 -20.07 6.72
N LEU A 90 13.89 -19.29 7.55
CA LEU A 90 13.27 -18.28 8.39
C LEU A 90 12.74 -17.12 7.54
N ALA A 91 13.53 -16.68 6.55
CA ALA A 91 13.10 -15.68 5.57
C ALA A 91 11.85 -16.15 4.80
N ALA A 92 11.85 -17.40 4.33
CA ALA A 92 10.70 -17.99 3.63
C ALA A 92 9.46 -18.08 4.52
N PHE A 93 9.63 -18.41 5.80
CA PHE A 93 8.52 -18.39 6.76
C PHE A 93 7.96 -16.97 6.94
N GLY A 94 8.83 -15.96 7.12
CA GLY A 94 8.42 -14.55 7.18
C GLY A 94 7.69 -14.09 5.92
N GLY A 95 8.24 -14.39 4.74
CA GLY A 95 7.60 -14.09 3.45
C GLY A 95 6.25 -14.78 3.27
N THR A 96 6.12 -16.03 3.73
CA THR A 96 4.85 -16.77 3.75
C THR A 96 3.83 -16.07 4.64
N LEU A 97 4.19 -15.67 5.86
CA LEU A 97 3.27 -14.98 6.79
C LEU A 97 2.84 -13.61 6.26
N ILE A 98 3.75 -12.83 5.70
CA ILE A 98 3.43 -11.53 5.08
C ILE A 98 2.46 -11.74 3.90
N SER A 99 2.77 -12.68 3.00
CA SER A 99 1.94 -12.96 1.81
C SER A 99 0.56 -13.48 2.21
N LEU A 100 0.48 -14.36 3.23
CA LEU A 100 -0.77 -14.84 3.78
C LEU A 100 -1.59 -13.70 4.39
N SER A 101 -0.96 -12.81 5.15
CA SER A 101 -1.62 -11.64 5.72
C SER A 101 -2.16 -10.72 4.63
N LEU A 102 -1.38 -10.43 3.59
CA LEU A 102 -1.82 -9.60 2.46
C LEU A 102 -2.96 -10.27 1.69
N TRP A 103 -2.87 -11.58 1.47
CA TRP A 103 -3.94 -12.33 0.82
C TRP A 103 -5.25 -12.27 1.61
N LEU A 104 -5.21 -12.50 2.93
CA LEU A 104 -6.41 -12.45 3.79
C LEU A 104 -7.01 -11.05 3.95
N THR A 105 -6.30 -9.99 3.55
CA THR A 105 -6.71 -8.59 3.76
C THR A 105 -7.04 -7.87 2.47
N VAL A 106 -6.09 -7.85 1.54
CA VAL A 106 -6.17 -7.12 0.28
C VAL A 106 -6.78 -8.00 -0.80
N SER A 107 -6.18 -9.17 -1.07
CA SER A 107 -6.61 -10.02 -2.18
C SER A 107 -7.82 -10.91 -1.88
N TRP A 108 -8.28 -11.00 -0.63
CA TRP A 108 -9.38 -11.89 -0.21
C TRP A 108 -10.68 -11.65 -1.00
N ARG A 109 -10.94 -10.38 -1.34
CA ARG A 109 -12.14 -9.97 -2.09
C ARG A 109 -11.98 -10.03 -3.61
N ILE A 110 -10.78 -10.35 -4.11
CA ILE A 110 -10.53 -10.37 -5.54
C ILE A 110 -11.11 -11.66 -6.12
N HIS A 111 -12.10 -11.52 -7.00
CA HIS A 111 -12.75 -12.63 -7.68
C HIS A 111 -12.63 -12.51 -9.21
N PRO A 112 -12.22 -13.58 -9.91
CA PRO A 112 -11.77 -14.87 -9.37
C PRO A 112 -10.41 -14.78 -8.64
N TYR A 113 -10.18 -15.69 -7.68
CA TYR A 113 -9.09 -15.61 -6.70
C TYR A 113 -7.67 -15.55 -7.31
N TYR A 114 -7.49 -16.05 -8.54
CA TYR A 114 -6.21 -16.10 -9.23
C TYR A 114 -5.78 -14.75 -9.84
N LEU A 115 -6.63 -13.73 -9.78
CA LEU A 115 -6.26 -12.37 -10.20
C LEU A 115 -5.48 -11.60 -9.12
N GLY A 116 -5.51 -12.07 -7.87
CA GLY A 116 -4.70 -11.53 -6.79
C GLY A 116 -3.26 -12.05 -6.85
N ASN A 117 -2.29 -11.17 -6.69
CA ASN A 117 -0.87 -11.52 -6.69
C ASN A 117 -0.40 -12.21 -5.38
N ASP A 118 -1.03 -11.89 -4.24
CA ASP A 118 -0.59 -12.36 -2.92
C ASP A 118 -0.59 -13.88 -2.77
N LEU A 119 -1.57 -14.56 -3.37
CA LEU A 119 -1.66 -16.03 -3.32
C LEU A 119 -0.50 -16.67 -4.12
N ALA A 120 -0.14 -16.08 -5.25
CA ALA A 120 1.00 -16.55 -6.04
C ALA A 120 2.31 -16.39 -5.25
N TYR A 121 2.50 -15.25 -4.56
CA TYR A 121 3.65 -15.06 -3.68
C TYR A 121 3.65 -16.04 -2.51
N LEU A 122 2.51 -16.26 -1.87
CA LEU A 122 2.36 -17.24 -0.79
C LEU A 122 2.85 -18.62 -1.23
N MET A 123 2.35 -19.11 -2.38
CA MET A 123 2.74 -20.41 -2.92
C MET A 123 4.21 -20.43 -3.36
N ALA A 124 4.72 -19.32 -3.90
CA ALA A 124 6.11 -19.18 -4.33
C ALA A 124 7.12 -19.27 -3.16
N TRP A 125 6.73 -18.95 -1.93
CA TRP A 125 7.61 -19.14 -0.75
C TRP A 125 7.73 -20.61 -0.30
N THR A 126 6.75 -21.46 -0.61
CA THR A 126 6.71 -22.85 -0.11
C THR A 126 7.91 -23.72 -0.51
N PRO A 127 8.47 -23.64 -1.74
CA PRO A 127 9.63 -24.44 -2.11
C PRO A 127 10.89 -24.01 -1.34
N LEU A 128 11.02 -22.72 -1.00
CA LEU A 128 12.12 -22.21 -0.17
C LEU A 128 11.96 -22.59 1.30
N LEU A 129 10.72 -22.66 1.79
CA LEU A 129 10.40 -23.10 3.14
C LEU A 129 10.76 -24.59 3.33
N LEU A 130 10.43 -25.43 2.36
CA LEU A 130 10.70 -26.87 2.39
C LEU A 130 12.15 -27.20 2.04
N GLY A 131 12.66 -26.61 0.95
CA GLY A 131 13.95 -26.96 0.35
C GLY A 131 15.14 -26.10 0.80
N GLY A 132 14.91 -24.91 1.35
CA GLY A 132 15.99 -23.95 1.66
C GLY A 132 16.76 -23.48 0.42
N ALA A 133 17.98 -22.95 0.64
CA ALA A 133 18.89 -22.55 -0.43
C ALA A 133 20.17 -23.42 -0.42
N PRO A 134 20.19 -24.54 -1.17
CA PRO A 134 21.30 -25.49 -1.14
C PRO A 134 22.55 -25.03 -1.92
N SER A 135 22.45 -23.96 -2.73
CA SER A 135 23.59 -23.44 -3.50
C SER A 135 23.56 -21.91 -3.58
N LEU A 136 24.74 -21.31 -3.81
CA LEU A 136 24.94 -19.86 -3.93
C LEU A 136 24.23 -19.09 -2.80
N SER A 137 24.39 -19.56 -1.56
CA SER A 137 23.75 -19.02 -0.37
C SER A 137 24.79 -18.86 0.73
N LEU A 138 24.63 -17.85 1.58
CA LEU A 138 25.43 -17.71 2.79
C LEU A 138 25.25 -18.93 3.71
N ASP A 139 24.03 -19.49 3.78
CA ASP A 139 23.76 -20.73 4.50
C ASP A 139 24.69 -21.88 4.06
N ALA A 140 24.83 -22.11 2.74
CA ALA A 140 25.69 -23.16 2.20
C ALA A 140 27.18 -22.86 2.43
N LEU A 141 27.59 -21.59 2.37
CA LEU A 141 28.96 -21.17 2.65
C LEU A 141 29.33 -21.41 4.12
N LEU A 142 28.44 -21.05 5.05
CA LEU A 142 28.64 -21.28 6.49
C LEU A 142 28.71 -22.76 6.84
N VAL A 143 27.86 -23.60 6.23
CA VAL A 143 27.93 -25.06 6.38
C VAL A 143 29.25 -25.61 5.83
N ARG A 144 29.72 -25.13 4.67
CA ARG A 144 31.00 -25.56 4.10
C ARG A 144 32.20 -25.15 4.96
N GLN A 145 32.18 -23.93 5.50
CA GLN A 145 33.23 -23.43 6.40
C GLN A 145 33.25 -24.23 7.71
N SER A 146 32.10 -24.44 8.34
CA SER A 146 32.02 -25.23 9.58
C SER A 146 32.46 -26.68 9.41
N ALA A 147 32.20 -27.30 8.25
CA ALA A 147 32.73 -28.63 7.93
C ALA A 147 34.27 -28.61 7.78
N SER A 148 34.81 -27.61 7.08
CA SER A 148 36.27 -27.45 6.91
C SER A 148 37.00 -27.11 8.21
N ASP A 149 36.37 -26.38 9.13
CA ASP A 149 36.93 -26.04 10.45
C ASP A 149 36.78 -27.19 11.45
N GLY A 150 35.73 -28.01 11.29
CA GLY A 150 35.53 -29.25 12.06
C GLY A 150 36.65 -30.26 11.86
N ASP A 151 37.16 -30.37 10.62
CA ASP A 151 38.30 -31.23 10.28
C ASP A 151 39.64 -30.70 10.82
N LYS A 152 39.74 -29.39 11.07
CA LYS A 152 40.98 -28.74 11.51
C LYS A 152 41.08 -28.51 13.02
N ASN A 153 39.95 -28.45 13.73
CA ASN A 153 39.90 -28.19 15.16
C ASN A 153 38.76 -28.97 15.84
N ALA A 154 39.12 -29.97 16.66
CA ALA A 154 38.28 -30.50 17.74
C ALA A 154 39.14 -30.45 19.03
N PRO A 155 38.66 -29.97 20.21
CA PRO A 155 37.30 -29.72 20.68
C PRO A 155 37.09 -28.27 21.19
N ASP A 156 36.19 -27.51 20.58
CA ASP A 156 35.58 -26.34 21.26
C ASP A 156 34.20 -26.07 20.66
N SER A 157 33.20 -26.71 21.25
CA SER A 157 31.78 -26.60 20.86
C SER A 157 31.14 -25.33 21.42
N GLY A 158 31.73 -24.73 22.45
CA GLY A 158 31.21 -23.52 23.12
C GLY A 158 31.44 -22.25 22.31
N ILE A 159 32.64 -22.07 21.76
CA ILE A 159 32.99 -20.89 20.95
C ILE A 159 32.25 -20.88 19.60
N ARG A 160 32.01 -22.05 19.00
CA ARG A 160 31.29 -22.18 17.72
C ARG A 160 29.83 -21.74 17.82
N ARG A 161 29.13 -22.13 18.90
CA ARG A 161 27.74 -21.73 19.13
C ARG A 161 27.64 -20.21 19.33
N ARG A 162 28.62 -19.62 20.03
CA ARG A 162 28.69 -18.17 20.27
C ARG A 162 28.97 -17.39 18.99
N LYS A 163 29.92 -17.81 18.14
CA LYS A 163 30.18 -17.15 16.84
C LYS A 163 29.00 -17.25 15.86
N LEU A 164 28.27 -18.36 15.84
CA LEU A 164 27.04 -18.51 15.04
C LEU A 164 25.90 -17.63 15.55
N LEU A 165 25.79 -17.48 16.88
CA LEU A 165 24.84 -16.54 17.51
C LEU A 165 25.26 -15.09 17.27
N ASP A 166 26.54 -14.75 17.33
CA ASP A 166 27.07 -13.40 17.12
C ASP A 166 26.95 -12.96 15.64
N ALA A 167 27.21 -13.86 14.69
CA ALA A 167 26.94 -13.61 13.27
C ALA A 167 25.44 -13.42 13.01
N GLY A 168 24.60 -14.12 13.76
CA GLY A 168 23.16 -13.91 13.73
C GLY A 168 22.69 -12.59 14.34
N VAL A 169 23.23 -12.22 15.48
CA VAL A 169 22.94 -10.95 16.15
C VAL A 169 23.45 -9.78 15.31
N ALA A 170 24.55 -9.90 14.57
CA ALA A 170 25.03 -8.88 13.64
C ALA A 170 24.08 -8.70 12.43
N ALA A 171 23.49 -9.78 11.91
CA ALA A 171 22.51 -9.72 10.84
C ALA A 171 21.14 -9.14 11.29
N LEU A 172 20.73 -9.41 12.54
CA LEU A 172 19.56 -8.78 13.17
C LEU A 172 19.83 -7.33 13.65
N GLY A 173 21.08 -6.98 13.93
CA GLY A 173 21.50 -5.64 14.33
C GLY A 173 21.29 -4.58 13.24
N LEU A 174 21.34 -4.99 11.97
CA LEU A 174 21.03 -4.15 10.80
C LEU A 174 19.52 -3.86 10.65
N SER A 175 18.64 -4.68 11.23
CA SER A 175 17.20 -4.42 11.30
C SER A 175 16.76 -3.77 12.63
N GLY A 176 17.48 -4.03 13.72
CA GLY A 176 17.22 -3.43 15.04
C GLY A 176 17.65 -1.96 15.16
N THR A 177 18.71 -1.53 14.48
CA THR A 177 19.13 -0.11 14.46
C THR A 177 18.16 0.78 13.67
N GLY A 178 17.42 0.23 12.69
CA GLY A 178 16.37 0.94 11.97
C GLY A 178 15.19 1.37 12.87
N LEU A 179 14.83 0.55 13.87
CA LEU A 179 13.77 0.85 14.85
C LEU A 179 14.12 2.02 15.78
N LEU A 180 15.41 2.23 16.09
CA LEU A 180 15.89 3.30 16.96
C LEU A 180 16.29 4.58 16.20
N ALA A 181 16.85 4.46 14.99
CA ALA A 181 17.20 5.61 14.17
C ALA A 181 15.97 6.27 13.51
N GLY A 182 14.98 5.48 13.07
CA GLY A 182 13.74 6.00 12.48
C GLY A 182 12.84 6.73 13.47
N SER A 183 12.84 6.30 14.74
CA SER A 183 12.10 6.96 15.82
C SER A 183 12.75 8.28 16.27
N LEU A 184 14.07 8.41 16.13
CA LEU A 184 14.79 9.64 16.45
C LEU A 184 14.69 10.70 15.34
N ALA A 185 14.71 10.30 14.05
CA ALA A 185 14.58 11.21 12.92
C ALA A 185 13.18 11.86 12.81
N VAL A 186 12.12 11.17 13.27
CA VAL A 186 10.75 11.72 13.32
C VAL A 186 10.54 12.68 14.51
N ARG A 187 11.26 12.49 15.62
CA ARG A 187 11.22 13.38 16.80
C ARG A 187 11.93 14.73 16.55
N LEU A 188 12.88 14.76 15.62
CA LEU A 188 13.75 15.92 15.37
C LEU A 188 13.34 16.76 14.14
N ARG A 189 12.23 16.44 13.45
CA ARG A 189 11.71 17.33 12.40
C ARG A 189 11.14 18.61 13.03
N PRO A 190 11.73 19.79 12.77
CA PRO A 190 11.17 21.04 13.27
C PRO A 190 9.80 21.27 12.63
N LYS A 191 8.78 21.54 13.46
CA LYS A 191 7.48 22.03 13.00
C LYS A 191 7.72 23.35 12.28
N ARG A 192 7.68 23.34 10.95
CA ARG A 192 7.57 24.59 10.19
C ARG A 192 6.14 25.09 10.40
N ALA A 193 5.99 26.03 11.32
CA ALA A 193 4.75 26.76 11.51
C ALA A 193 4.45 27.51 10.20
N SER A 194 3.44 27.04 9.47
CA SER A 194 2.89 27.79 8.36
C SER A 194 1.96 28.84 8.95
N THR A 195 2.49 30.03 9.22
CA THR A 195 1.71 31.23 9.50
C THR A 195 1.06 31.69 8.19
N ALA A 196 -0.21 31.35 8.00
CA ALA A 196 -1.07 32.04 7.04
C ALA A 196 -1.83 33.15 7.80
N PRO A 197 -1.96 34.35 7.22
CA PRO A 197 -2.50 35.51 7.92
C PRO A 197 -4.02 35.41 8.11
N ALA A 198 -4.47 35.87 9.27
CA ALA A 198 -5.88 36.08 9.58
C ALA A 198 -6.44 37.19 8.68
N ALA A 199 -7.33 36.82 7.77
CA ALA A 199 -8.22 37.76 7.09
C ALA A 199 -9.65 37.46 7.56
N GLY A 200 -10.23 38.40 8.31
CA GLY A 200 -11.56 38.28 8.87
C GLY A 200 -12.64 38.22 7.80
N ARG A 201 -13.75 37.54 8.14
CA ARG A 201 -15.05 37.82 7.56
C ARG A 201 -16.14 37.51 8.58
N ALA A 202 -17.06 38.46 8.67
CA ALA A 202 -18.15 38.56 9.63
C ALA A 202 -19.14 37.39 9.60
N ALA A 203 -19.80 37.17 10.75
CA ALA A 203 -21.12 36.53 10.87
C ALA A 203 -22.16 37.36 10.07
N ALA A 204 -23.31 36.90 9.60
CA ALA A 204 -24.15 35.68 9.70
C ALA A 204 -25.06 35.70 8.41
N PRO A 205 -26.16 34.91 8.21
CA PRO A 205 -26.95 34.14 9.17
C PRO A 205 -27.18 32.66 8.81
N THR A 206 -27.69 31.97 9.82
CA THR A 206 -28.28 30.64 9.81
C THR A 206 -29.50 30.56 8.91
N ASP A 207 -29.65 29.44 8.19
CA ASP A 207 -30.95 28.82 7.97
C ASP A 207 -30.80 27.29 8.00
N SER A 208 -31.78 26.68 8.67
CA SER A 208 -31.84 25.26 9.02
C SER A 208 -32.49 24.41 7.93
N ALA A 209 -32.11 23.13 7.93
CA ALA A 209 -32.85 21.95 7.47
C ALA A 209 -33.15 21.77 5.96
N GLY A 210 -32.49 20.77 5.36
CA GLY A 210 -32.85 20.16 4.08
C GLY A 210 -31.79 19.17 3.62
N GLY A 211 -32.02 17.87 3.85
CA GLY A 211 -31.08 16.78 3.59
C GLY A 211 -30.69 16.63 2.13
N GLY A 212 -29.59 17.26 1.73
CA GLY A 212 -28.99 17.09 0.42
C GLY A 212 -27.48 17.21 0.51
N GLY A 213 -26.77 16.38 -0.24
CA GLY A 213 -25.32 16.24 -0.20
C GLY A 213 -24.52 17.52 -0.52
N PRO A 214 -23.18 17.42 -0.54
CA PRO A 214 -22.29 18.57 -0.63
C PRO A 214 -22.57 19.43 -1.87
N ALA A 215 -22.65 20.75 -1.66
CA ALA A 215 -22.90 21.73 -2.69
C ALA A 215 -21.59 22.27 -3.29
N VAL A 216 -21.47 22.22 -4.61
CA VAL A 216 -20.34 22.74 -5.40
C VAL A 216 -20.84 23.94 -6.22
N PRO A 217 -20.35 25.18 -5.99
CA PRO A 217 -20.72 26.35 -6.78
C PRO A 217 -20.42 26.15 -8.27
N LEU A 218 -21.35 26.56 -9.13
CA LEU A 218 -21.23 26.44 -10.59
C LEU A 218 -19.97 27.15 -11.12
N SER A 219 -19.63 28.30 -10.52
CA SER A 219 -18.45 29.09 -10.88
C SER A 219 -17.12 28.38 -10.66
N ARG A 220 -17.08 27.30 -9.86
CA ARG A 220 -15.87 26.52 -9.62
C ARG A 220 -15.67 25.42 -10.66
N VAL A 221 -16.71 25.04 -11.42
CA VAL A 221 -16.63 24.01 -12.45
C VAL A 221 -16.66 24.68 -13.82
N ALA A 222 -15.48 24.97 -14.38
CA ALA A 222 -15.36 25.51 -15.72
C ALA A 222 -15.63 24.44 -16.79
N VAL A 223 -15.99 24.86 -18.01
CA VAL A 223 -16.16 23.94 -19.15
C VAL A 223 -14.85 23.22 -19.44
N GLY A 224 -14.90 21.90 -19.60
CA GLY A 224 -13.74 21.00 -19.68
C GLY A 224 -13.01 20.77 -18.35
N GLY A 225 -13.44 21.44 -17.27
CA GLY A 225 -12.83 21.37 -15.96
C GLY A 225 -13.53 20.39 -15.01
N ALA A 226 -12.91 20.21 -13.85
CA ALA A 226 -13.48 19.41 -12.76
C ALA A 226 -13.11 19.96 -11.39
N VAL A 227 -14.00 19.74 -10.43
CA VAL A 227 -13.79 20.01 -9.01
C VAL A 227 -13.91 18.71 -8.25
N LYS A 228 -12.96 18.48 -7.32
CA LYS A 228 -13.00 17.32 -6.44
C LYS A 228 -13.83 17.64 -5.20
N THR A 229 -14.74 16.75 -4.86
CA THR A 229 -15.55 16.75 -3.64
C THR A 229 -15.54 15.36 -3.00
N LYS A 230 -16.36 15.15 -1.97
CA LYS A 230 -16.52 13.85 -1.30
C LYS A 230 -17.97 13.39 -1.33
N ASP A 231 -18.17 12.08 -1.42
CA ASP A 231 -19.43 11.43 -1.09
C ASP A 231 -19.71 11.64 0.41
N PRO A 232 -20.87 12.21 0.80
CA PRO A 232 -21.18 12.46 2.21
C PRO A 232 -21.40 11.18 3.02
N SER A 233 -21.80 10.08 2.37
CA SER A 233 -22.12 8.81 3.04
C SER A 233 -20.86 7.97 3.26
N THR A 234 -19.97 7.91 2.26
CA THR A 234 -18.76 7.07 2.33
C THR A 234 -17.47 7.84 2.60
N GLY A 235 -17.46 9.16 2.33
CA GLY A 235 -16.26 9.99 2.36
C GLY A 235 -15.36 9.84 1.12
N ASP A 236 -15.77 9.01 0.15
CA ASP A 236 -14.99 8.74 -1.07
C ASP A 236 -14.85 9.97 -1.95
N ALA A 237 -13.75 10.05 -2.69
CA ALA A 237 -13.53 11.15 -3.61
C ALA A 237 -14.48 11.07 -4.81
N VAL A 238 -15.03 12.21 -5.22
CA VAL A 238 -15.91 12.39 -6.38
C VAL A 238 -15.41 13.56 -7.20
N TYR A 239 -15.36 13.44 -8.53
CA TYR A 239 -15.17 14.57 -9.43
C TYR A 239 -16.53 15.05 -9.93
N VAL A 240 -16.79 16.36 -9.78
CA VAL A 240 -17.89 17.06 -10.46
C VAL A 240 -17.28 17.76 -11.67
N LEU A 241 -17.76 17.43 -12.87
CA LEU A 241 -17.19 17.87 -14.14
C LEU A 241 -18.22 18.62 -14.96
N GLN A 242 -17.73 19.47 -15.87
CA GLN A 242 -18.54 20.10 -16.90
C GLN A 242 -17.96 19.80 -18.30
N PRO A 243 -18.29 18.64 -18.91
CA PRO A 243 -17.73 18.27 -20.21
C PRO A 243 -18.08 19.26 -21.32
N GLU A 244 -19.31 19.78 -21.30
CA GLU A 244 -19.86 20.75 -22.26
C GLU A 244 -20.52 21.89 -21.49
N GLN A 245 -20.65 23.07 -22.11
CA GLN A 245 -21.25 24.23 -21.46
C GLN A 245 -22.67 23.91 -20.97
N GLY A 246 -22.90 24.14 -19.68
CA GLY A 246 -24.17 23.86 -19.00
C GLY A 246 -24.44 22.38 -18.68
N ARG A 247 -23.62 21.43 -19.15
CA ARG A 247 -23.80 20.00 -18.89
C ARG A 247 -22.86 19.54 -17.77
N TYR A 248 -23.44 19.06 -16.68
CA TYR A 248 -22.69 18.63 -15.51
C TYR A 248 -22.83 17.13 -15.29
N THR A 249 -21.73 16.51 -14.86
CA THR A 249 -21.71 15.10 -14.43
C THR A 249 -20.93 14.99 -13.12
N ALA A 250 -21.21 13.96 -12.34
CA ALA A 250 -20.39 13.62 -11.18
C ALA A 250 -20.03 12.14 -11.22
N LEU A 251 -18.74 11.87 -11.10
CA LEU A 251 -18.17 10.54 -11.22
C LEU A 251 -17.39 10.23 -9.96
N SER A 252 -17.49 9.00 -9.45
CA SER A 252 -16.58 8.52 -8.42
C SER A 252 -15.14 8.69 -8.92
N ALA A 253 -14.28 9.25 -8.09
CA ALA A 253 -12.85 9.27 -8.36
C ALA A 253 -12.19 7.95 -7.95
N VAL A 254 -12.94 6.97 -7.46
CA VAL A 254 -12.41 5.68 -7.00
C VAL A 254 -12.49 4.67 -8.15
N CYS A 255 -11.32 4.19 -8.58
CA CYS A 255 -11.19 3.20 -9.63
C CYS A 255 -11.83 1.86 -9.18
N PRO A 256 -12.79 1.29 -9.94
CA PRO A 256 -13.45 0.04 -9.56
C PRO A 256 -12.53 -1.18 -9.61
N HIS A 257 -11.32 -1.06 -10.16
CA HIS A 257 -10.33 -2.14 -10.18
C HIS A 257 -9.73 -2.41 -8.80
N ALA A 258 -9.01 -1.43 -8.24
CA ALA A 258 -8.21 -1.59 -7.03
C ALA A 258 -8.43 -0.46 -6.01
N GLN A 259 -9.54 0.28 -6.14
CA GLN A 259 -9.94 1.37 -5.25
C GLN A 259 -8.96 2.55 -5.15
N CYS A 260 -8.02 2.64 -6.10
CA CYS A 260 -7.15 3.79 -6.23
C CYS A 260 -7.94 5.04 -6.67
N VAL A 261 -7.52 6.21 -6.19
CA VAL A 261 -8.11 7.47 -6.65
C VAL A 261 -7.52 7.84 -8.02
N VAL A 262 -8.38 8.07 -9.02
CA VAL A 262 -7.96 8.47 -10.36
C VAL A 262 -7.46 9.92 -10.37
N ASN A 263 -6.52 10.19 -11.28
CA ASN A 263 -6.00 11.53 -11.50
C ASN A 263 -7.10 12.50 -11.95
N PRO A 264 -6.95 13.81 -11.73
CA PRO A 264 -7.84 14.81 -12.33
C PRO A 264 -7.97 14.61 -13.84
N PRO A 265 -9.13 14.95 -14.42
CA PRO A 265 -9.38 14.72 -15.83
C PRO A 265 -8.40 15.50 -16.70
N LYS A 266 -7.92 14.85 -17.74
CA LYS A 266 -7.03 15.42 -18.75
C LYS A 266 -7.42 14.86 -20.12
N ASP A 267 -7.54 15.73 -21.11
CA ASP A 267 -7.90 15.34 -22.50
C ASP A 267 -9.17 14.47 -22.57
N GLY A 268 -10.19 14.81 -21.76
CA GLY A 268 -11.45 14.08 -21.70
C GLY A 268 -11.38 12.72 -20.99
N LYS A 269 -10.28 12.40 -20.31
CA LYS A 269 -10.08 11.10 -19.64
C LYS A 269 -9.72 11.23 -18.17
N LEU A 270 -10.13 10.25 -17.39
CA LEU A 270 -9.70 10.02 -16.00
C LEU A 270 -8.79 8.79 -15.99
N ILE A 271 -7.54 8.96 -15.57
CA ILE A 271 -6.52 7.90 -15.61
C ILE A 271 -6.18 7.44 -14.19
N CYS A 272 -6.30 6.14 -13.95
CA CYS A 272 -5.91 5.52 -12.69
C CYS A 272 -4.38 5.35 -12.62
N PRO A 273 -3.70 5.94 -11.62
CA PRO A 273 -2.23 5.88 -11.53
C PRO A 273 -1.69 4.50 -11.14
N CYS A 274 -2.54 3.60 -10.62
CA CYS A 274 -2.08 2.29 -10.13
C CYS A 274 -1.69 1.34 -11.26
N HIS A 275 -2.56 1.17 -12.26
CA HIS A 275 -2.35 0.20 -13.36
C HIS A 275 -2.78 0.74 -14.72
N GLY A 276 -3.08 2.05 -14.82
CA GLY A 276 -3.37 2.71 -16.08
C GLY A 276 -4.80 2.60 -16.60
N SER A 277 -5.77 2.09 -15.82
CA SER A 277 -7.18 2.08 -16.25
C SER A 277 -7.63 3.48 -16.65
N GLN A 278 -8.27 3.60 -17.81
CA GLN A 278 -8.75 4.88 -18.35
C GLN A 278 -10.27 4.88 -18.42
N PHE A 279 -10.86 6.00 -18.04
CA PHE A 279 -12.29 6.21 -18.07
C PHE A 279 -12.61 7.50 -18.83
N ASP A 280 -13.72 7.49 -19.53
CA ASP A 280 -14.26 8.68 -20.18
C ASP A 280 -14.71 9.69 -19.11
N ALA A 281 -14.22 10.93 -19.18
CA ALA A 281 -14.50 11.95 -18.16
C ALA A 281 -15.94 12.49 -18.23
N SER A 282 -16.67 12.25 -19.33
CA SER A 282 -18.04 12.73 -19.50
C SER A 282 -19.09 11.73 -19.01
N THR A 283 -18.80 10.44 -19.15
CA THR A 283 -19.73 9.34 -18.85
C THR A 283 -19.27 8.42 -17.72
N GLY A 284 -17.99 8.41 -17.39
CA GLY A 284 -17.37 7.43 -16.50
C GLY A 284 -17.16 6.06 -17.14
N ALA A 285 -17.51 5.88 -18.42
CA ALA A 285 -17.36 4.60 -19.10
C ALA A 285 -15.90 4.14 -19.13
N LEU A 286 -15.68 2.83 -18.96
CA LEU A 286 -14.37 2.23 -19.11
C LEU A 286 -13.90 2.35 -20.57
N LEU A 287 -12.69 2.87 -20.78
CA LEU A 287 -12.02 2.93 -22.08
C LEU A 287 -10.90 1.90 -22.18
N VAL A 288 -10.10 1.78 -21.11
CA VAL A 288 -8.93 0.90 -21.05
C VAL A 288 -8.87 0.23 -19.69
N GLY A 289 -8.71 -1.10 -19.68
CA GLY A 289 -8.54 -1.91 -18.47
C GLY A 289 -7.20 -1.66 -17.75
N PRO A 290 -6.92 -2.34 -16.63
CA PRO A 290 -7.50 -3.62 -16.19
C PRO A 290 -8.84 -3.56 -15.43
N ALA A 291 -9.38 -2.37 -15.17
CA ALA A 291 -10.76 -2.27 -14.68
C ALA A 291 -11.73 -2.95 -15.66
N THR A 292 -12.76 -3.60 -15.14
CA THR A 292 -13.81 -4.28 -15.94
C THR A 292 -15.14 -3.53 -15.91
N LEU A 293 -15.25 -2.48 -15.10
CA LEU A 293 -16.42 -1.63 -14.93
C LEU A 293 -16.02 -0.16 -15.10
N GLY A 294 -16.98 0.69 -15.46
CA GLY A 294 -16.82 2.15 -15.46
C GLY A 294 -16.82 2.74 -14.05
N LEU A 295 -16.46 4.03 -13.95
CA LEU A 295 -16.61 4.80 -12.72
C LEU A 295 -18.10 4.97 -12.40
N ALA A 296 -18.44 4.82 -11.12
CA ALA A 296 -19.80 5.03 -10.67
C ALA A 296 -20.23 6.49 -10.91
N ASN A 297 -21.44 6.67 -11.41
CA ASN A 297 -22.03 7.98 -11.61
C ASN A 297 -22.82 8.40 -10.36
N TYR A 298 -22.91 9.70 -10.14
CA TYR A 298 -23.76 10.29 -9.12
C TYR A 298 -24.83 11.14 -9.78
N GLU A 299 -25.96 11.28 -9.10
CA GLU A 299 -26.93 12.32 -9.44
C GLU A 299 -26.33 13.70 -9.17
N VAL A 300 -26.61 14.64 -10.08
CA VAL A 300 -26.22 16.03 -9.93
C VAL A 300 -27.44 16.88 -10.21
N THR A 301 -27.86 17.63 -9.21
CA THR A 301 -28.99 18.56 -9.32
C THR A 301 -28.47 19.98 -9.25
N LYS A 302 -28.87 20.82 -10.20
CA LYS A 302 -28.56 22.24 -10.16
C LYS A 302 -29.61 22.96 -9.30
N GLU A 303 -29.18 23.52 -8.17
CA GLU A 303 -30.01 24.31 -7.27
C GLU A 303 -29.42 25.73 -7.16
N GLY A 304 -30.11 26.70 -7.77
CA GLY A 304 -29.63 28.08 -7.84
C GLY A 304 -28.24 28.20 -8.45
N GLY A 305 -27.30 28.78 -7.69
CA GLY A 305 -25.91 28.99 -8.09
C GLY A 305 -24.96 27.80 -7.86
N SER A 306 -25.48 26.63 -7.43
CA SER A 306 -24.66 25.47 -7.06
C SER A 306 -25.19 24.16 -7.64
N LEU A 307 -24.29 23.18 -7.72
CA LEU A 307 -24.58 21.78 -8.01
C LEU A 307 -24.60 21.01 -6.71
N ARG A 308 -25.63 20.19 -6.50
CA ARG A 308 -25.71 19.27 -5.37
C ARG A 308 -25.46 17.87 -5.83
N LEU A 309 -24.58 17.19 -5.10
CA LEU A 309 -24.33 15.77 -5.28
C LEU A 309 -25.47 14.98 -4.63
N GLY A 310 -26.17 14.18 -5.43
CA GLY A 310 -27.22 13.26 -5.01
C GLY A 310 -26.69 11.85 -4.77
N ALA A 311 -27.59 10.87 -4.87
CA ALA A 311 -27.23 9.46 -4.66
C ALA A 311 -26.30 8.94 -5.76
N LYS A 312 -25.48 7.95 -5.40
CA LYS A 312 -24.74 7.14 -6.37
C LYS A 312 -25.75 6.34 -7.20
N LYS A 313 -25.68 6.49 -8.52
CA LYS A 313 -26.50 5.72 -9.47
C LYS A 313 -26.02 4.27 -9.44
N SER A 314 -26.95 3.36 -9.22
CA SER A 314 -26.76 1.91 -9.24
C SER A 314 -26.41 1.39 -10.63
#